data_AF-A0A0S1YXR9-F1
#
_entry.id   AF-A0A0S1YXR9-F1
#
_cell.length_a   1.000
_cell.length_b   1.000
_cell.length_c   1.000
_cell.angle_alpha   90.00
_cell.angle_beta   90.00
_cell.angle_gamma   90.00
#
_symmetry.space_group_name_H-M   'P 1'
#
loop_
_entity.id
_entity.type
_entity.pdbx_description
1 polymer ?
#
loop_
_entity_poly.entity_id
_entity_poly.type
_entity_poly.pdbx_seq_one_letter_code
_entity_poly.pdbx_strand_id
1 'polypeptide(L)'
;MTKKFLAVSFLSLMLVACGGGNSSGNSGSGELELSQRDKELANGNPNVAAEILVQKAILQESKNEKLTEEEQYNLDLAKQEVEVSFYLQKKFDKEFSTVSNVSDEEAKKYYDEHKAEIGNTPFETIKAAIVNEIIYQKQTEIVHKYYDDLAEKYKINDILNKEYPQEVTNTEEAKTEEKK
;
A
#
# COMPACT_ATOMS: atom_id res chain seq x y z
N MET A 1 14.33 -12.60 23.40
CA MET A 1 13.79 -11.24 23.18
C MET A 1 12.41 -11.37 22.59
N THR A 2 11.38 -10.98 23.33
CA THR A 2 9.98 -11.05 22.92
C THR A 2 9.66 -9.88 21.98
N LYS A 3 9.43 -10.18 20.70
CA LYS A 3 8.95 -9.21 19.71
C LYS A 3 7.49 -8.88 20.02
N LYS A 4 7.21 -7.62 20.37
CA LYS A 4 5.85 -7.13 20.56
C LYS A 4 5.24 -6.86 19.20
N PHE A 5 4.35 -7.73 18.75
CA PHE A 5 3.49 -7.45 17.61
C PHE A 5 2.43 -6.44 18.05
N LEU A 6 2.43 -5.25 17.44
CA LEU A 6 1.30 -4.34 17.51
C LEU A 6 0.13 -4.98 16.76
N ALA A 7 -0.85 -5.46 17.50
CA ALA A 7 -2.12 -5.89 16.94
C ALA A 7 -2.87 -4.63 16.47
N VAL A 8 -2.74 -4.33 15.18
CA VAL A 8 -3.59 -3.35 14.49
C VAL A 8 -4.99 -3.97 14.44
N SER A 9 -5.81 -3.59 15.43
CA SER A 9 -7.23 -3.88 15.44
C SER A 9 -7.86 -3.15 14.25
N PHE A 10 -8.06 -3.88 13.16
CA PHE A 10 -8.90 -3.48 12.04
C PHE A 10 -10.27 -3.08 12.57
N LEU A 11 -10.52 -1.77 12.72
CA LEU A 11 -11.87 -1.25 12.82
C LEU A 11 -12.51 -1.50 11.46
N SER A 12 -13.30 -2.57 11.42
CA SER A 12 -14.05 -3.06 10.28
C SER A 12 -15.12 -2.04 9.86
N LEU A 13 -14.72 -1.05 9.07
CA LEU A 13 -15.61 -0.33 8.18
C LEU A 13 -15.39 -0.89 6.77
N MET A 14 -16.05 -2.01 6.52
CA MET A 14 -16.31 -2.49 5.18
C MET A 14 -17.23 -1.50 4.47
N LEU A 15 -16.65 -0.62 3.66
CA LEU A 15 -17.31 -0.12 2.46
C LEU A 15 -16.35 -0.30 1.28
N VAL A 16 -16.41 -1.52 0.73
CA VAL A 16 -15.92 -1.81 -0.62
C VAL A 16 -16.81 -1.05 -1.59
N ALA A 17 -16.26 0.00 -2.17
CA ALA A 17 -16.59 0.46 -3.51
C ALA A 17 -15.36 1.13 -4.11
N CYS A 18 -14.48 0.31 -4.71
CA CYS A 18 -13.53 0.79 -5.71
C CYS A 18 -14.31 1.30 -6.92
N GLY A 19 -14.71 2.57 -6.87
CA GLY A 19 -15.24 3.34 -7.99
C GLY A 19 -14.30 4.49 -8.30
N GLY A 20 -13.30 4.23 -9.13
CA GLY A 20 -12.35 5.24 -9.59
C GLY A 20 -13.07 6.41 -10.26
N GLY A 21 -12.98 7.60 -9.67
CA GLY A 21 -13.51 8.83 -10.22
C GLY A 21 -12.89 10.02 -9.48
N ASN A 22 -11.99 10.72 -10.15
CA ASN A 22 -11.27 11.88 -9.64
C ASN A 22 -12.23 13.08 -9.60
N SER A 23 -12.43 13.72 -8.44
CA SER A 23 -12.86 15.13 -8.37
C SER A 23 -12.72 15.67 -6.96
N SER A 24 -11.75 16.58 -6.82
CA SER A 24 -11.57 17.54 -5.75
C SER A 24 -12.87 18.33 -5.52
N GLY A 25 -13.48 18.17 -4.34
CA GLY A 25 -14.70 18.86 -3.94
C GLY A 25 -14.48 19.69 -2.69
N ASN A 26 -14.17 20.97 -2.91
CA ASN A 26 -14.19 22.05 -1.93
C ASN A 26 -15.45 21.97 -1.05
N SER A 27 -15.29 21.62 0.23
CA SER A 27 -16.39 21.59 1.20
C SER A 27 -16.27 22.75 2.17
N GLY A 28 -16.56 23.95 1.66
CA GLY A 28 -17.04 25.06 2.48
C GLY A 28 -18.34 24.65 3.19
N SER A 29 -18.65 25.33 4.28
CA SER A 29 -19.80 25.12 5.18
C SER A 29 -21.18 25.28 4.49
N GLY A 30 -21.49 24.40 3.55
CA GLY A 30 -22.73 24.37 2.79
C GLY A 30 -23.81 23.51 3.44
N GLU A 31 -25.04 23.77 3.05
CA GLU A 31 -26.26 23.02 3.37
C GLU A 31 -26.09 21.52 3.09
N LEU A 32 -26.75 20.66 3.89
CA LEU A 32 -26.62 19.20 3.78
C LEU A 32 -27.25 18.71 2.47
N GLU A 33 -26.42 18.49 1.45
CA GLU A 33 -26.87 18.12 0.10
C GLU A 33 -26.09 16.96 -0.52
N LEU A 34 -26.76 16.26 -1.45
CA LEU A 34 -26.15 15.26 -2.33
C LEU A 34 -25.45 15.96 -3.50
N SER A 35 -24.14 15.79 -3.59
CA SER A 35 -23.36 16.17 -4.76
C SER A 35 -23.71 15.30 -5.97
N GLN A 36 -23.24 15.69 -7.15
CA GLN A 36 -23.42 14.89 -8.35
C GLN A 36 -22.84 13.46 -8.21
N ARG A 37 -21.65 13.33 -7.60
CA ARG A 37 -21.03 12.03 -7.34
C ARG A 37 -21.81 11.19 -6.33
N ASP A 38 -22.41 11.82 -5.34
CA ASP A 38 -23.26 11.11 -4.37
C ASP A 38 -24.49 10.50 -5.06
N LYS A 39 -25.08 11.24 -6.01
CA LYS A 39 -26.23 10.77 -6.81
C LYS A 39 -25.84 9.60 -7.72
N GLU A 40 -24.66 9.67 -8.32
CA GLU A 40 -24.10 8.58 -9.13
C GLU A 40 -23.85 7.32 -8.29
N LEU A 41 -23.26 7.48 -7.10
CA LEU A 41 -23.03 6.38 -6.15
C LEU A 41 -24.34 5.76 -5.65
N ALA A 42 -25.34 6.60 -5.34
CA ALA A 42 -26.65 6.12 -4.93
C ALA A 42 -27.37 5.36 -6.06
N ASN A 43 -27.08 5.66 -7.33
CA ASN A 43 -27.64 5.00 -8.51
C ASN A 43 -29.18 4.84 -8.45
N GLY A 44 -29.87 5.91 -8.03
CA GLY A 44 -31.33 5.92 -7.85
C GLY A 44 -31.86 5.19 -6.61
N ASN A 45 -31.00 4.61 -5.77
CA ASN A 45 -31.39 3.96 -4.52
C ASN A 45 -31.50 4.97 -3.37
N PRO A 46 -32.71 5.24 -2.84
CA PRO A 46 -32.92 6.23 -1.78
C PRO A 46 -32.29 5.83 -0.45
N ASN A 47 -32.12 4.53 -0.16
CA ASN A 47 -31.48 4.08 1.08
C ASN A 47 -29.98 4.40 1.09
N VAL A 48 -29.31 4.20 -0.04
CA VAL A 48 -27.88 4.56 -0.20
C VAL A 48 -27.70 6.08 -0.15
N ALA A 49 -28.59 6.83 -0.79
CA ALA A 49 -28.58 8.29 -0.72
C ALA A 49 -28.74 8.81 0.73
N ALA A 50 -29.65 8.20 1.51
CA ALA A 50 -29.85 8.53 2.92
C ALA A 50 -28.59 8.21 3.75
N GLU A 51 -27.95 7.07 3.52
CA GLU A 51 -26.70 6.71 4.18
C GLU A 51 -25.58 7.75 3.93
N ILE A 52 -25.43 8.21 2.68
CA ILE A 52 -24.45 9.26 2.33
C ILE A 52 -24.76 10.57 3.08
N LEU A 53 -26.04 10.96 3.15
CA LEU A 53 -26.44 12.17 3.89
C LEU A 53 -26.15 12.03 5.39
N VAL A 54 -26.38 10.86 5.97
CA VAL A 54 -26.04 10.58 7.38
C VAL A 54 -24.52 10.70 7.59
N GLN A 55 -23.70 10.10 6.73
CA GLN A 55 -22.23 10.23 6.81
C GLN A 55 -21.78 11.70 6.74
N LYS A 56 -22.36 12.48 5.83
CA LYS A 56 -22.09 13.93 5.72
C LYS A 56 -22.51 14.72 6.95
N ALA A 57 -23.68 14.41 7.52
CA ALA A 57 -24.17 15.05 8.73
C ALA A 57 -23.23 14.75 9.91
N ILE A 58 -22.78 13.51 10.09
CA ILE A 58 -21.80 13.12 11.10
C ILE A 58 -20.49 13.89 10.91
N LEU A 59 -19.98 13.99 9.67
CA LEU A 59 -18.77 14.77 9.37
C LEU A 59 -18.95 16.28 9.61
N GLN A 60 -20.16 16.80 9.51
CA GLN A 60 -20.46 18.19 9.83
C GLN A 60 -20.52 18.40 11.35
N GLU A 61 -21.16 17.49 12.08
CA GLU A 61 -21.18 17.51 13.55
C GLU A 61 -19.78 17.35 14.13
N SER A 62 -18.95 16.46 13.59
CA SER A 62 -17.60 16.21 14.07
C SER A 62 -16.68 17.43 13.96
N LYS A 63 -16.96 18.37 13.05
CA LYS A 63 -16.20 19.63 12.94
C LYS A 63 -16.43 20.57 14.12
N ASN A 64 -17.51 20.38 14.87
CA ASN A 64 -17.81 21.17 16.07
C ASN A 64 -17.14 20.59 17.32
N GLU A 65 -16.65 19.35 17.26
CA GLU A 65 -15.93 18.71 18.35
C GLU A 65 -14.54 19.34 18.50
N LYS A 66 -14.17 19.69 19.73
CA LYS A 66 -12.84 20.22 20.02
C LYS A 66 -11.90 19.06 20.35
N LEU A 67 -11.18 18.60 19.35
CA LEU A 67 -10.13 17.60 19.53
C LEU A 67 -8.95 18.18 20.31
N THR A 68 -8.34 17.35 21.14
CA THR A 68 -7.01 17.61 21.69
C THR A 68 -5.94 17.57 20.60
N GLU A 69 -4.74 18.09 20.88
CA GLU A 69 -3.62 18.05 19.93
C GLU A 69 -3.25 16.61 19.54
N GLU A 70 -3.29 15.67 20.49
CA GLU A 70 -3.00 14.26 20.25
C GLU A 70 -4.07 13.59 19.38
N GLU A 71 -5.36 13.82 19.67
CA GLU A 71 -6.46 13.28 18.85
C GLU A 71 -6.44 13.84 17.43
N GLN A 72 -6.14 15.13 17.28
CA GLN A 72 -6.00 15.77 15.99
C GLN A 72 -4.82 15.19 15.19
N TYR A 73 -3.67 14.98 15.85
CA TYR A 73 -2.51 14.33 15.22
C TYR A 73 -2.84 12.91 14.74
N ASN A 74 -3.50 12.10 15.58
CA ASN A 74 -3.91 10.75 15.23
C ASN A 74 -4.91 10.72 14.07
N LEU A 75 -5.88 11.66 14.05
CA LEU A 75 -6.84 11.80 12.96
C LEU A 75 -6.14 12.17 11.64
N ASP A 76 -5.17 13.08 11.68
CA ASP A 76 -4.46 13.50 10.48
C ASP A 76 -3.51 12.41 9.97
N LEU A 77 -2.87 11.65 10.86
CA LEU A 77 -2.12 10.46 10.48
C LEU A 77 -3.02 9.42 9.78
N ALA A 78 -4.20 9.15 10.32
CA ALA A 78 -5.14 8.22 9.70
C ALA A 78 -5.60 8.68 8.30
N LYS A 79 -5.83 9.99 8.11
CA LYS A 79 -6.14 10.55 6.77
C LYS A 79 -4.96 10.37 5.80
N GLN A 80 -3.73 10.64 6.26
CA GLN A 80 -2.53 10.47 5.45
C GLN A 80 -2.33 9.02 5.03
N GLU A 81 -2.52 8.06 5.94
CA GLU A 81 -2.42 6.63 5.63
C GLU A 81 -3.44 6.20 4.57
N VAL A 82 -4.69 6.68 4.67
CA VAL A 82 -5.74 6.43 3.67
C VAL A 82 -5.37 7.04 2.32
N GLU A 83 -4.86 8.28 2.30
CA GLU A 83 -4.44 8.96 1.08
C GLU A 83 -3.29 8.24 0.37
N VAL A 84 -2.25 7.88 1.13
CA VAL A 84 -1.10 7.10 0.62
C VAL A 84 -1.58 5.75 0.08
N SER A 85 -2.42 5.03 0.83
CA SER A 85 -2.94 3.72 0.42
C SER A 85 -3.75 3.81 -0.88
N PHE A 86 -4.64 4.80 -0.99
CA PHE A 86 -5.43 5.03 -2.20
C PHE A 86 -4.54 5.33 -3.41
N TYR A 87 -3.52 6.17 -3.24
CA TYR A 87 -2.58 6.49 -4.30
C TYR A 87 -1.79 5.26 -4.77
N LEU A 88 -1.22 4.49 -3.82
CA LEU A 88 -0.43 3.29 -4.13
C LEU A 88 -1.28 2.23 -4.82
N GLN A 89 -2.51 1.99 -4.35
CA GLN A 89 -3.43 1.05 -4.99
C GLN A 89 -3.66 1.46 -6.45
N LYS A 90 -4.07 2.71 -6.69
CA LYS A 90 -4.33 3.21 -8.05
C LYS A 90 -3.09 3.12 -8.95
N LYS A 91 -1.91 3.40 -8.40
CA LYS A 91 -0.65 3.33 -9.13
C LYS A 91 -0.31 1.89 -9.52
N PHE A 92 -0.34 0.98 -8.55
CA PHE A 92 0.07 -0.40 -8.79
C PHE A 92 -0.99 -1.21 -9.53
N ASP A 93 -2.29 -0.91 -9.41
CA ASP A 93 -3.33 -1.50 -10.27
C ASP A 93 -2.98 -1.29 -11.75
N LYS A 94 -2.55 -0.07 -12.10
CA LYS A 94 -2.11 0.27 -13.44
C LYS A 94 -0.83 -0.48 -13.81
N GLU A 95 0.19 -0.49 -12.96
CA GLU A 95 1.49 -1.08 -13.29
C GLU A 95 1.46 -2.62 -13.32
N PHE A 96 0.72 -3.26 -12.42
CA PHE A 96 0.55 -4.71 -12.38
C PHE A 96 -0.19 -5.26 -13.59
N SER A 97 -1.12 -4.49 -14.16
CA SER A 97 -1.79 -4.87 -15.42
C SER A 97 -0.83 -5.02 -16.60
N THR A 98 0.38 -4.44 -16.53
CA THR A 98 1.39 -4.56 -17.59
C THR A 98 2.21 -5.84 -17.51
N VAL A 99 2.18 -6.53 -16.37
CA VAL A 99 2.98 -7.74 -16.08
C VAL A 99 2.12 -8.97 -15.79
N SER A 100 0.79 -8.86 -15.89
CA SER A 100 -0.15 -9.95 -15.60
C SER A 100 -0.14 -11.10 -16.60
N ASN A 101 0.48 -10.91 -17.77
CA ASN A 101 0.59 -11.94 -18.80
C ASN A 101 1.97 -12.60 -18.73
N VAL A 102 1.98 -13.92 -18.57
CA VAL A 102 3.17 -14.78 -18.62
C VAL A 102 3.00 -15.74 -19.77
N SER A 103 3.98 -15.81 -20.66
CA SER A 103 3.92 -16.72 -21.80
C SER A 103 4.31 -18.15 -21.40
N ASP A 104 3.94 -19.13 -22.22
CA ASP A 104 4.32 -20.52 -21.99
C ASP A 104 5.83 -20.70 -22.03
N GLU A 105 6.53 -19.97 -22.90
CA GLU A 105 7.99 -19.95 -23.00
C GLU A 105 8.63 -19.40 -21.72
N GLU A 106 8.06 -18.33 -21.16
CA GLU A 106 8.53 -17.73 -19.91
C GLU A 106 8.34 -18.69 -18.74
N ALA A 107 7.15 -19.29 -18.61
CA ALA A 107 6.87 -20.28 -17.58
C ALA A 107 7.78 -21.51 -17.71
N LYS A 108 8.05 -21.95 -18.95
CA LYS A 108 8.95 -23.08 -19.20
C LYS A 108 10.40 -22.76 -18.86
N LYS A 109 10.86 -21.55 -19.20
CA LYS A 109 12.19 -21.07 -18.81
C LYS A 109 12.36 -21.07 -17.29
N TYR A 110 11.38 -20.53 -16.56
CA TYR A 110 11.39 -20.54 -15.10
C TYR A 110 11.45 -21.98 -14.54
N TYR A 111 10.64 -22.89 -15.07
CA TYR A 111 10.66 -24.31 -14.69
C TYR A 111 12.04 -24.94 -14.87
N ASP A 112 12.69 -24.70 -16.01
CA ASP A 112 13.99 -25.27 -16.32
C ASP A 112 15.10 -24.68 -15.42
N GLU A 113 15.02 -23.38 -15.10
CA GLU A 113 15.95 -22.70 -14.19
C GLU A 113 15.81 -23.17 -12.73
N HIS A 114 14.60 -23.46 -12.27
CA HIS A 114 14.31 -23.87 -10.88
C HIS A 114 14.10 -25.38 -10.73
N LYS A 115 14.49 -26.18 -11.74
CA LYS A 115 14.23 -27.62 -11.77
C LYS A 115 14.81 -28.37 -10.56
N ALA A 116 15.95 -27.91 -10.03
CA ALA A 116 16.57 -28.48 -8.84
C ALA A 116 15.69 -28.31 -7.58
N GLU A 117 14.95 -27.21 -7.48
CA GLU A 117 14.06 -26.88 -6.37
C GLU A 117 12.68 -27.54 -6.54
N ILE A 118 12.20 -27.58 -7.78
CA ILE A 118 10.91 -28.16 -8.18
C ILE A 118 10.92 -29.70 -8.12
N GLY A 119 12.09 -30.31 -8.34
CA GLY A 119 12.26 -31.76 -8.38
C GLY A 119 11.65 -32.41 -9.63
N ASN A 120 11.12 -33.62 -9.49
CA ASN A 120 10.61 -34.43 -10.61
C ASN A 120 9.15 -34.14 -11.00
N THR A 121 8.57 -33.04 -10.51
CA THR A 121 7.18 -32.68 -10.80
C THR A 121 7.01 -32.23 -12.25
N PRO A 122 6.14 -32.83 -13.06
CA PRO A 122 5.96 -32.42 -14.46
C PRO A 122 5.52 -30.97 -14.60
N PHE A 123 6.05 -30.26 -15.61
CA PHE A 123 5.72 -28.86 -15.91
C PHE A 123 4.20 -28.61 -15.97
N GLU A 124 3.45 -29.44 -16.69
CA GLU A 124 2.00 -29.28 -16.85
C GLU A 124 1.24 -29.32 -15.51
N THR A 125 1.77 -30.00 -14.50
CA THR A 125 1.14 -30.10 -13.18
C THR A 125 1.32 -28.81 -12.36
N ILE A 126 2.38 -28.04 -12.61
CA ILE A 126 2.75 -26.87 -11.81
C ILE A 126 2.79 -25.56 -12.59
N LYS A 127 2.48 -25.60 -13.89
CA LYS A 127 2.48 -24.43 -14.77
C LYS A 127 1.74 -23.23 -14.18
N ALA A 128 0.53 -23.46 -13.63
CA ALA A 128 -0.25 -22.39 -13.02
C ALA A 128 0.44 -21.78 -11.78
N ALA A 129 1.08 -22.59 -10.95
CA ALA A 129 1.83 -22.12 -9.79
C ALA A 129 3.06 -21.30 -10.21
N ILE A 130 3.78 -21.77 -11.24
CA ILE A 130 4.91 -21.05 -11.84
C ILE A 130 4.47 -19.69 -12.41
N VAL A 131 3.37 -19.67 -13.16
CA VAL A 131 2.82 -18.41 -13.70
C VAL A 131 2.50 -17.43 -12.57
N ASN A 132 1.84 -17.88 -11.51
CA ASN A 132 1.53 -17.03 -10.36
C ASN A 132 2.79 -16.52 -9.65
N GLU A 133 3.82 -17.37 -9.50
CA GLU A 133 5.08 -17.00 -8.89
C GLU A 133 5.83 -15.95 -9.74
N ILE A 134 5.89 -16.14 -11.07
CA ILE A 134 6.49 -15.16 -11.98
C ILE A 134 5.75 -13.81 -11.88
N ILE A 135 4.41 -13.83 -11.87
CA ILE A 135 3.62 -12.60 -11.70
C ILE A 135 3.95 -11.93 -10.37
N TYR A 136 3.99 -12.70 -9.28
CA TYR A 136 4.32 -12.19 -7.95
C TYR A 136 5.71 -11.54 -7.94
N GLN A 137 6.73 -12.20 -8.48
CA GLN A 137 8.09 -11.67 -8.56
C GLN A 137 8.15 -10.35 -9.35
N LYS A 138 7.50 -10.28 -10.51
CA LYS A 138 7.42 -9.04 -11.31
C LYS A 138 6.72 -7.91 -10.55
N GLN A 139 5.63 -8.21 -9.85
CA GLN A 139 4.92 -7.23 -9.02
C GLN A 139 5.80 -6.72 -7.88
N THR A 140 6.52 -7.62 -7.20
CA THR A 140 7.47 -7.25 -6.13
C THR A 140 8.60 -6.37 -6.65
N GLU A 141 9.16 -6.67 -7.82
CA GLU A 141 10.20 -5.85 -8.46
C GLU A 141 9.69 -4.44 -8.76
N ILE A 142 8.48 -4.31 -9.31
CA ILE A 142 7.83 -3.00 -9.56
C ILE A 142 7.70 -2.21 -8.25
N VAL A 143 7.23 -2.86 -7.17
CA VAL A 143 7.03 -2.21 -5.87
C VAL A 143 8.36 -1.73 -5.29
N HIS A 144 9.37 -2.61 -5.21
CA HIS A 144 10.68 -2.26 -4.68
C HIS A 144 11.33 -1.15 -5.48
N LYS A 145 11.34 -1.25 -6.81
CA LYS A 145 11.90 -0.22 -7.68
C LYS A 145 11.22 1.13 -7.42
N TYR A 146 9.90 1.16 -7.25
CA TYR A 146 9.21 2.41 -6.93
C TYR A 146 9.66 3.02 -5.59
N TYR A 147 9.77 2.21 -4.54
CA TYR A 147 10.25 2.69 -3.24
C TYR A 147 11.72 3.13 -3.28
N ASP A 148 12.58 2.42 -4.02
CA ASP A 148 13.98 2.80 -4.21
C ASP A 148 14.07 4.13 -4.98
N ASP A 149 13.30 4.30 -6.05
CA ASP A 149 13.21 5.53 -6.83
C ASP A 149 12.74 6.71 -5.93
N LEU A 150 11.79 6.48 -5.01
CA LEU A 150 11.38 7.48 -4.02
C LEU A 150 12.49 7.79 -3.02
N ALA A 151 13.15 6.76 -2.48
CA ALA A 151 14.23 6.91 -1.51
C ALA A 151 15.39 7.72 -2.09
N GLU A 152 15.76 7.47 -3.33
CA GLU A 152 16.79 8.21 -4.04
C GLU A 152 16.36 9.64 -4.36
N LYS A 153 15.14 9.82 -4.90
CA LYS A 153 14.62 11.12 -5.32
C LYS A 153 14.48 12.09 -4.15
N TYR A 154 13.97 11.61 -3.02
CA TYR A 154 13.73 12.42 -1.83
C TYR A 154 14.87 12.34 -0.80
N LYS A 155 15.97 11.65 -1.14
CA LYS A 155 17.15 11.50 -0.28
C LYS A 155 16.76 10.99 1.11
N ILE A 156 15.87 10.01 1.16
CA ILE A 156 15.32 9.47 2.42
C ILE A 156 16.45 8.96 3.31
N ASN A 157 17.43 8.26 2.75
CA ASN A 157 18.59 7.77 3.51
C ASN A 157 19.44 8.90 4.10
N ASP A 158 19.57 10.03 3.43
CA ASP A 158 20.31 11.19 3.95
C ASP A 158 19.57 11.82 5.14
N ILE A 159 18.24 11.90 5.04
CA ILE A 159 17.37 12.37 6.13
C ILE A 159 17.49 11.42 7.33
N LEU A 160 17.38 10.11 7.10
CA LEU A 160 17.48 9.10 8.15
C LEU A 160 18.86 9.14 8.83
N ASN A 161 19.95 9.23 8.06
CA ASN A 161 21.31 9.29 8.61
C ASN A 161 21.56 10.57 9.43
N LYS A 162 20.88 11.68 9.09
CA LYS A 162 20.96 12.93 9.85
C LYS A 162 20.21 12.84 11.18
N GLU A 163 18.99 12.33 11.18
CA GLU A 163 18.13 12.27 12.37
C GLU A 163 18.48 11.07 13.28
N TYR A 164 18.99 9.99 12.69
CA TYR A 164 19.43 8.77 13.36
C TYR A 164 20.83 8.38 12.87
N PRO A 165 21.88 9.10 13.31
CA PRO A 165 23.25 8.74 12.97
C PRO A 165 23.51 7.32 13.45
N GLN A 166 23.88 6.43 12.52
CA GLN A 166 24.41 5.13 12.92
C GLN A 166 25.68 5.41 13.71
N GLU A 167 25.73 4.99 14.98
CA GLU A 167 27.02 4.94 15.66
C GLU A 167 27.91 4.03 14.83
N VAL A 168 29.01 4.59 14.33
CA VAL A 168 30.06 3.83 13.66
C VAL A 168 30.65 2.91 14.72
N THR A 169 30.05 1.74 14.94
CA THR A 169 30.74 0.65 15.61
C THR A 169 31.81 0.22 14.64
N ASN A 170 32.99 0.85 14.77
CA ASN A 170 34.22 0.40 14.15
C ASN A 170 34.40 -1.07 14.50
N THR A 171 33.90 -1.96 13.63
CA THR A 171 34.39 -3.33 13.57
C THR A 171 35.64 -3.31 12.69
N GLU A 172 36.61 -2.51 13.12
CA GLU A 172 38.02 -2.56 12.73
C GLU A 172 38.83 -2.98 13.96
N GLU A 173 38.55 -4.17 14.50
CA GLU A 173 39.46 -4.94 15.35
C GLU A 173 39.18 -6.42 15.01
N ALA A 174 40.04 -7.25 14.40
CA ALA A 174 41.47 -7.16 14.19
C ALA A 174 41.87 -7.91 12.90
N LYS A 175 42.58 -7.22 12.00
CA LYS A 175 43.63 -7.84 11.18
C LYS A 175 44.97 -7.24 11.59
N THR A 176 45.66 -7.89 12.52
CA THR A 176 47.13 -7.84 12.70
C THR A 176 47.47 -9.12 13.49
N GLU A 177 47.84 -10.18 12.79
CA GLU A 177 49.22 -10.66 12.61
C GLU A 177 49.85 -11.38 13.84
N GLU A 178 50.42 -12.53 13.51
CA GLU A 178 51.60 -13.21 14.08
C GLU A 178 51.48 -14.30 15.18
N LYS A 179 51.98 -15.48 14.76
CA LYS A 179 52.82 -16.48 15.46
C LYS A 179 52.19 -17.33 16.57
N LYS A 180 51.90 -18.59 16.24
CA LYS A 180 52.85 -19.71 16.48
C LYS A 180 52.44 -20.98 15.75
#